data_AF-A0A0E3QKC3-F1
#
_entry.id   AF-A0A0E3QKC3-F1
#
_cell.length_a   1.000
_cell.length_b   1.000
_cell.length_c   1.000
_cell.angle_alpha   90.00
_cell.angle_beta   90.00
_cell.angle_gamma   90.00
#
_symmetry.space_group_name_H-M   'P 1'
#
loop_
_entity.id
_entity.type
_entity.pdbx_description
1 polymer ?
#
loop_
_entity_poly.entity_id
_entity_poly.type
_entity_poly.pdbx_seq_one_letter_code
_entity_poly.pdbx_strand_id
1 'polypeptide(L)'
;MKKFSSIFVLTFIVVALFASGCTEKNMSAEQIAAQMMDKENNTRDYSYTMHVTSYFGGETKESESKTMFKKPNLIKSIVTEPGKENQTIIVSDGKTVWSYIPDTNTVTKMKISKASELTKNDYTNIIDDFLNDTNVTVLRVENVDGRKTYLLETTPKENDGEYMLIYKTKIWVDQETWMPLRYETYNGDGNRTMKLEIQDLKVNTGLPDSEFKFEVPEGAKIVDLGEIKPPEKLSLEEARNEVSFKILTPEYLPEGYEFNNSMVYNNSQFSPENQSFETVEITYTKDEAFISLAETVSMNQSSDSTIMDRGEDIQINGIEGKYLSMGKTKLLMWKLGKVNLSLCASLEKDEMMKIAESISEKA
;
A
#
# COMPACT_ATOMS: atom_id res chain seq x y z
N MET A 1 -46.83 14.97 -80.10
CA MET A 1 -45.46 15.43 -80.40
C MET A 1 -44.66 15.50 -79.09
N LYS A 2 -43.41 15.00 -79.11
CA LYS A 2 -42.26 15.23 -78.19
C LYS A 2 -42.47 14.90 -76.68
N LYS A 3 -41.96 13.79 -76.11
CA LYS A 3 -40.57 13.39 -75.73
C LYS A 3 -39.81 14.36 -74.80
N PHE A 4 -39.43 13.84 -73.62
CA PHE A 4 -38.15 13.87 -72.86
C PHE A 4 -38.48 13.91 -71.34
N SER A 5 -38.32 12.84 -70.54
CA SER A 5 -37.14 12.08 -70.08
C SER A 5 -36.57 12.57 -68.73
N SER A 6 -36.75 11.74 -67.70
CA SER A 6 -35.81 11.33 -66.63
C SER A 6 -35.14 12.35 -65.69
N ILE A 7 -34.86 11.85 -64.48
CA ILE A 7 -33.93 12.35 -63.43
C ILE A 7 -34.57 13.16 -62.30
N PHE A 8 -34.90 12.49 -61.18
CA PHE A 8 -34.22 12.70 -59.88
C PHE A 8 -34.69 11.64 -58.86
N VAL A 9 -34.10 10.45 -58.91
CA VAL A 9 -34.08 9.50 -57.78
C VAL A 9 -32.64 9.45 -57.30
N LEU A 10 -32.22 10.44 -56.50
CA LEU A 10 -30.90 10.40 -55.86
C LEU A 10 -30.81 11.34 -54.65
N THR A 11 -31.68 11.16 -53.65
CA THR A 11 -31.51 11.86 -52.36
C THR A 11 -31.98 11.00 -51.18
N PHE A 12 -31.50 9.76 -51.09
CA PHE A 12 -31.74 8.92 -49.90
C PHE A 12 -30.57 7.98 -49.55
N ILE A 13 -29.33 8.32 -49.95
CA ILE A 13 -28.12 7.53 -49.63
C ILE A 13 -26.94 8.45 -49.26
N VAL A 14 -27.12 9.35 -48.28
CA VAL A 14 -25.98 10.10 -47.68
C VAL A 14 -26.07 10.24 -46.15
N VAL A 15 -27.15 9.80 -45.49
CA VAL A 15 -27.28 9.92 -44.01
C VAL A 15 -26.94 8.61 -43.27
N ALA A 16 -26.52 7.56 -43.97
CA ALA A 16 -26.15 6.27 -43.37
C ALA A 16 -24.63 6.06 -43.20
N LEU A 17 -23.79 7.08 -43.40
CA LEU A 17 -22.31 6.97 -43.33
C LEU A 17 -21.67 7.67 -42.12
N PHE A 18 -22.44 8.20 -41.17
CA PHE A 18 -21.91 8.79 -39.93
C PHE A 18 -22.33 8.06 -38.65
N ALA A 19 -22.90 6.86 -38.76
CA ALA A 19 -23.11 5.96 -37.62
C ALA A 19 -22.01 4.90 -37.50
N SER A 20 -20.80 5.18 -38.02
CA SER A 20 -19.59 4.60 -37.44
C SER A 20 -19.28 5.38 -36.17
N GLY A 21 -20.19 5.28 -35.19
CA GLY A 21 -19.78 5.52 -33.81
C GLY A 21 -18.59 4.63 -33.60
N CYS A 22 -17.42 5.22 -33.37
CA CYS A 22 -16.27 4.48 -32.89
C CYS A 22 -16.80 3.75 -31.65
N THR A 23 -17.07 2.46 -31.80
CA THR A 23 -17.08 1.51 -30.71
C THR A 23 -15.67 1.59 -30.18
N GLU A 24 -15.45 2.53 -29.26
CA GLU A 24 -14.25 2.64 -28.47
C GLU A 24 -14.04 1.23 -27.93
N LYS A 25 -12.99 0.59 -28.45
CA LYS A 25 -12.79 -0.85 -28.33
C LYS A 25 -12.76 -1.16 -26.85
N ASN A 26 -13.77 -1.86 -26.33
CA ASN A 26 -13.81 -2.27 -24.92
C ASN A 26 -12.57 -3.15 -24.68
N MET A 27 -11.52 -2.56 -24.11
CA MET A 27 -10.31 -3.28 -23.71
C MET A 27 -10.64 -4.14 -22.49
N SER A 28 -10.07 -5.35 -22.43
CA SER A 28 -10.19 -6.18 -21.23
C SER A 28 -9.30 -5.65 -20.10
N ALA A 29 -9.57 -6.07 -18.87
CA ALA A 29 -8.75 -5.71 -17.72
C ALA A 29 -7.28 -6.11 -17.91
N GLU A 30 -7.04 -7.31 -18.44
CA GLU A 30 -5.70 -7.86 -18.69
C GLU A 30 -4.95 -7.04 -19.74
N GLN A 31 -5.65 -6.56 -20.77
CA GLN A 31 -5.05 -5.68 -21.77
C GLN A 31 -4.67 -4.32 -21.17
N ILE A 32 -5.51 -3.78 -20.29
CA ILE A 32 -5.23 -2.51 -19.59
C ILE A 32 -4.02 -2.69 -18.67
N ALA A 33 -3.95 -3.74 -17.85
CA ALA A 33 -2.79 -4.00 -17.00
C ALA A 33 -1.50 -4.23 -17.80
N ALA A 34 -1.57 -4.97 -18.90
CA ALA A 34 -0.41 -5.16 -19.78
C ALA A 34 0.13 -3.81 -20.30
N GLN A 35 -0.75 -2.87 -20.64
CA GLN A 35 -0.36 -1.53 -21.05
C GLN A 35 0.18 -0.69 -19.88
N MET A 36 -0.43 -0.77 -18.70
CA MET A 36 0.08 -0.11 -17.48
C MET A 36 1.51 -0.57 -17.18
N MET A 37 1.76 -1.88 -17.24
CA MET A 37 3.06 -2.48 -16.97
C MET A 37 4.11 -2.15 -18.05
N ASP A 38 3.75 -2.22 -19.34
CA ASP A 38 4.64 -1.79 -20.42
C ASP A 38 4.99 -0.31 -20.29
N LYS A 39 4.00 0.53 -20.00
CA LYS A 39 4.20 1.97 -19.86
C LYS A 39 4.98 2.32 -18.61
N GLU A 40 4.80 1.61 -17.51
CA GLU A 40 5.64 1.76 -16.32
C GLU A 40 7.10 1.47 -16.65
N ASN A 41 7.38 0.34 -17.31
CA ASN A 41 8.73 -0.05 -17.69
C ASN A 41 9.43 1.01 -18.56
N ASN A 42 8.69 1.64 -19.48
CA ASN A 42 9.21 2.64 -20.40
C ASN A 42 9.20 4.09 -19.85
N THR A 43 8.55 4.34 -18.73
CA THR A 43 8.54 5.67 -18.10
C THR A 43 9.84 5.90 -17.33
N ARG A 44 10.52 7.00 -17.63
CA ARG A 44 11.82 7.39 -17.04
C ARG A 44 11.66 8.42 -15.94
N ASP A 45 10.75 9.36 -16.11
CA ASP A 45 10.45 10.41 -15.14
C ASP A 45 8.98 10.81 -15.23
N TYR A 46 8.41 11.27 -14.12
CA TYR A 46 7.10 11.90 -14.08
C TYR A 46 6.99 12.89 -12.94
N SER A 47 6.04 13.82 -13.04
CA SER A 47 5.66 14.73 -11.97
C SER A 47 4.15 14.91 -11.93
N TYR A 48 3.59 15.12 -10.75
CA TYR A 48 2.18 15.40 -10.56
C TYR A 48 1.91 16.17 -9.26
N THR A 49 0.70 16.73 -9.16
CA THR A 49 0.08 17.15 -7.91
C THR A 49 -0.92 16.08 -7.48
N MET A 50 -0.86 15.63 -6.24
CA MET A 50 -1.74 14.60 -5.69
C MET A 50 -2.54 15.16 -4.53
N HIS A 51 -3.85 14.92 -4.56
CA HIS A 51 -4.77 15.23 -3.47
C HIS A 51 -5.29 13.93 -2.87
N VAL A 52 -5.14 13.77 -1.56
CA VAL A 52 -5.66 12.61 -0.83
C VAL A 52 -6.68 13.07 0.18
N THR A 53 -7.87 12.46 0.15
CA THR A 53 -8.92 12.61 1.16
C THR A 53 -9.16 11.25 1.81
N SER A 54 -8.90 11.14 3.10
CA SER A 54 -9.12 9.94 3.90
C SER A 54 -10.32 10.12 4.82
N TYR A 55 -11.17 9.09 4.90
CA TYR A 55 -12.39 9.05 5.69
C TYR A 55 -12.24 7.94 6.73
N PHE A 56 -11.84 8.31 7.95
CA PHE A 56 -11.57 7.34 9.02
C PHE A 56 -12.14 7.84 10.35
N GLY A 57 -12.84 6.96 11.08
CA GLY A 57 -13.36 7.29 12.41
C GLY A 57 -14.38 8.43 12.47
N GLY A 58 -15.03 8.76 11.35
CA GLY A 58 -15.93 9.93 11.25
C GLY A 58 -15.21 11.26 11.00
N GLU A 59 -13.88 11.25 10.94
CA GLU A 59 -13.07 12.40 10.53
C GLU A 59 -12.79 12.35 9.02
N THR A 60 -12.66 13.53 8.42
CA THR A 60 -12.13 13.71 7.06
C THR A 60 -10.81 14.44 7.16
N LYS A 61 -9.76 13.83 6.60
CA LYS A 61 -8.43 14.42 6.50
C LYS A 61 -8.06 14.56 5.05
N GLU A 62 -7.61 15.75 4.68
CA GLU A 62 -7.13 16.03 3.34
C GLU A 62 -5.60 16.16 3.37
N SER A 63 -4.95 16.06 2.23
CA SER A 63 -3.53 16.44 2.09
C SER A 63 -3.25 16.67 0.61
N GLU A 64 -2.31 17.56 0.33
CA GLU A 64 -1.79 17.77 -1.01
C GLU A 64 -0.30 17.43 -1.02
N SER A 65 0.17 16.79 -2.08
CA SER A 65 1.59 16.66 -2.34
C SER A 65 1.94 16.97 -3.78
N LYS A 66 3.10 17.60 -4.00
CA LYS A 66 3.70 17.76 -5.33
C LYS A 66 4.87 16.82 -5.42
N THR A 67 4.77 15.82 -6.29
CA THR A 67 5.74 14.74 -6.37
C THR A 67 6.40 14.71 -7.74
N MET A 68 7.72 14.54 -7.71
CA MET A 68 8.57 14.27 -8.86
C MET A 68 9.27 12.94 -8.62
N PHE A 69 9.30 12.12 -9.67
CA PHE A 69 10.00 10.85 -9.68
C PHE A 69 10.87 10.76 -10.91
N LYS A 70 12.07 10.21 -10.75
CA LYS A 70 12.95 9.86 -11.86
C LYS A 70 13.67 8.56 -11.56
N LYS A 71 13.63 7.63 -12.51
CA LYS A 71 14.33 6.35 -12.41
C LYS A 71 15.84 6.55 -12.26
N PRO A 72 16.53 5.69 -11.50
CA PRO A 72 15.96 4.49 -10.86
C PRO A 72 15.26 4.76 -9.53
N ASN A 73 15.53 5.87 -8.84
CA ASN A 73 15.20 6.02 -7.42
C ASN A 73 15.25 7.47 -6.89
N LEU A 74 15.19 8.46 -7.78
CA LEU A 74 15.15 9.86 -7.40
C LEU A 74 13.71 10.28 -7.13
N ILE A 75 13.47 10.83 -5.95
CA ILE A 75 12.14 11.29 -5.52
C ILE A 75 12.28 12.68 -4.93
N LYS A 76 11.32 13.55 -5.21
CA LYS A 76 11.08 14.76 -4.44
C LYS A 76 9.59 14.90 -4.23
N SER A 77 9.17 14.98 -2.98
CA SER A 77 7.78 15.22 -2.60
C SER A 77 7.71 16.41 -1.67
N ILE A 78 6.82 17.34 -1.97
CA ILE A 78 6.53 18.51 -1.13
C ILE A 78 5.10 18.32 -0.64
N VAL A 79 4.95 18.05 0.64
CA VAL A 79 3.67 17.72 1.27
C VAL A 79 3.13 18.95 2.01
N THR A 80 1.90 19.30 1.72
CA THR A 80 1.15 20.35 2.39
C THR A 80 0.04 19.71 3.23
N GLU A 81 0.17 19.82 4.55
CA GLU A 81 -0.84 19.34 5.50
C GLU A 81 -2.00 20.36 5.63
N PRO A 82 -3.24 19.91 5.91
CA PRO A 82 -4.35 20.83 6.15
C PRO A 82 -4.09 21.80 7.28
N GLY A 83 -4.37 23.07 7.05
CA GLY A 83 -4.22 24.11 8.06
C GLY A 83 -2.78 24.47 8.40
N LYS A 84 -1.79 23.94 7.66
CA LYS A 84 -0.38 24.34 7.78
C LYS A 84 0.09 25.08 6.54
N GLU A 85 0.81 26.18 6.76
CA GLU A 85 1.49 26.92 5.68
C GLU A 85 2.85 26.29 5.34
N ASN A 86 3.48 25.67 6.33
CA ASN A 86 4.80 25.05 6.17
C ASN A 86 4.68 23.68 5.51
N GLN A 87 5.53 23.45 4.50
CA GLN A 87 5.52 22.23 3.69
C GLN A 87 6.61 21.27 4.14
N THR A 88 6.26 20.01 4.36
CA THR A 88 7.24 18.95 4.61
C THR A 88 7.91 18.57 3.30
N ILE A 89 9.23 18.55 3.27
CA ILE A 89 10.01 18.26 2.06
C ILE A 89 10.68 16.91 2.22
N ILE A 90 10.38 15.97 1.33
CA ILE A 90 11.01 14.65 1.26
C ILE A 90 11.80 14.56 -0.04
N VAL A 91 13.09 14.25 0.03
CA VAL A 91 13.96 14.11 -1.15
C VAL A 91 14.76 12.83 -1.05
N SER A 92 14.86 12.09 -2.14
CA SER A 92 15.77 10.96 -2.33
C SER A 92 16.72 11.27 -3.48
N ASP A 93 18.03 11.20 -3.22
CA ASP A 93 19.07 11.23 -4.26
C ASP A 93 19.41 9.81 -4.79
N GLY A 94 18.61 8.82 -4.39
CA GLY A 94 18.80 7.41 -4.71
C GLY A 94 19.75 6.67 -3.77
N LYS A 95 20.43 7.35 -2.84
CA LYS A 95 21.26 6.73 -1.80
C LYS A 95 20.78 7.08 -0.40
N THR A 96 20.28 8.28 -0.24
CA THR A 96 19.82 8.85 1.02
C THR A 96 18.45 9.46 0.81
N VAL A 97 17.56 9.26 1.77
CA VAL A 97 16.32 10.05 1.90
C VAL A 97 16.53 11.09 2.96
N TRP A 98 16.14 12.32 2.66
CA TRP A 98 16.00 13.41 3.61
C TRP A 98 14.52 13.75 3.76
N SER A 99 14.11 14.01 4.98
CA SER A 99 12.82 14.60 5.32
C SER A 99 13.06 15.85 6.14
N TYR A 100 12.47 16.97 5.73
CA TYR A 100 12.58 18.24 6.43
C TYR A 100 11.20 18.71 6.87
N ILE A 101 11.08 18.96 8.17
CA ILE A 101 9.88 19.49 8.81
C ILE A 101 10.18 20.93 9.24
N PRO A 102 9.67 21.96 8.52
CA PRO A 102 10.00 23.35 8.81
C PRO A 102 9.54 23.81 10.19
N ASP A 103 8.39 23.35 10.68
CA ASP A 103 7.82 23.71 11.99
C ASP A 103 8.80 23.51 13.15
N THR A 104 9.67 22.50 13.03
CA THR A 104 10.66 22.14 14.05
C THR A 104 12.10 22.39 13.61
N ASN A 105 12.28 22.97 12.42
CA ASN A 105 13.56 23.09 11.72
C ASN A 105 14.41 21.81 11.82
N THR A 106 13.80 20.65 11.58
CA THR A 106 14.45 19.34 11.75
C THR A 106 14.57 18.63 10.42
N VAL A 107 15.80 18.20 10.11
CA VAL A 107 16.13 17.33 8.97
C VAL A 107 16.42 15.94 9.51
N THR A 108 15.59 14.97 9.11
CA THR A 108 15.86 13.56 9.29
C THR A 108 16.50 13.02 8.01
N LYS A 109 17.58 12.24 8.12
CA LYS A 109 18.20 11.57 6.98
C LYS A 109 18.39 10.09 7.24
N MET A 110 18.25 9.28 6.19
CA MET A 110 18.43 7.83 6.24
C MET A 110 19.10 7.34 4.96
N LYS A 111 20.07 6.43 5.06
CA LYS A 111 20.64 5.74 3.90
C LYS A 111 19.74 4.57 3.52
N ILE A 112 19.52 4.41 2.21
CA ILE A 112 18.78 3.29 1.66
C ILE A 112 19.77 2.29 1.07
N SER A 113 19.82 1.09 1.64
CA SER A 113 20.65 -0.02 1.17
C SER A 113 20.16 -0.60 -0.17
N LYS A 114 18.84 -0.56 -0.42
CA LYS A 114 18.20 -0.95 -1.70
C LYS A 114 17.07 0.01 -2.08
N ALA A 115 17.42 1.12 -2.70
CA ALA A 115 16.46 2.15 -3.10
C ALA A 115 15.32 1.67 -4.01
N SER A 116 15.53 0.57 -4.75
CA SER A 116 14.50 -0.06 -5.58
C SER A 116 13.32 -0.66 -4.81
N GLU A 117 13.49 -0.99 -3.52
CA GLU A 117 12.43 -1.59 -2.69
C GLU A 117 11.47 -0.52 -2.14
N LEU A 118 11.90 0.75 -2.00
CA LEU A 118 11.02 1.85 -1.56
C LEU A 118 10.15 2.41 -2.69
N THR A 119 10.63 2.38 -3.94
CA THR A 119 9.94 2.95 -5.11
C THR A 119 9.08 1.94 -5.87
N LYS A 120 9.26 0.64 -5.62
CA LYS A 120 8.41 -0.44 -6.15
C LYS A 120 7.02 -0.49 -5.50
N ASN A 121 6.80 0.20 -4.39
CA ASN A 121 5.68 -0.18 -3.51
C ASN A 121 4.31 0.42 -3.82
N ASP A 122 4.18 1.43 -4.69
CA ASP A 122 2.85 2.02 -4.91
C ASP A 122 2.26 1.62 -6.26
N TYR A 123 2.93 1.97 -7.36
CA TYR A 123 2.35 1.75 -8.68
C TYR A 123 2.42 0.30 -9.15
N THR A 124 3.53 -0.40 -8.91
CA THR A 124 3.64 -1.83 -9.22
C THR A 124 2.83 -2.71 -8.27
N ASN A 125 2.69 -2.35 -6.99
CA ASN A 125 1.78 -3.07 -6.09
C ASN A 125 0.32 -2.90 -6.52
N ILE A 126 -0.11 -1.71 -6.98
CA ILE A 126 -1.45 -1.53 -7.56
C ILE A 126 -1.65 -2.44 -8.79
N ILE A 127 -0.62 -2.61 -9.64
CA ILE A 127 -0.68 -3.50 -10.80
C ILE A 127 -0.69 -4.98 -10.37
N ASP A 128 0.08 -5.35 -9.37
CA ASP A 128 0.15 -6.72 -8.86
C ASP A 128 -1.16 -7.13 -8.16
N ASP A 129 -1.70 -6.28 -7.28
CA ASP A 129 -3.02 -6.46 -6.64
C ASP A 129 -4.13 -6.59 -7.70
N PHE A 130 -4.02 -5.81 -8.77
CA PHE A 130 -4.94 -5.82 -9.91
C PHE A 130 -4.91 -7.15 -10.68
N LEU A 131 -3.72 -7.74 -10.86
CA LEU A 131 -3.54 -8.95 -11.67
C LEU A 131 -3.82 -10.23 -10.87
N ASN A 132 -3.39 -10.27 -9.61
CA ASN A 132 -3.25 -11.53 -8.88
C ASN A 132 -4.39 -11.79 -7.89
N ASP A 133 -4.85 -10.77 -7.16
CA ASP A 133 -5.68 -10.98 -5.96
C ASP A 133 -7.13 -10.52 -6.09
N THR A 134 -7.45 -9.77 -7.15
CA THR A 134 -8.79 -9.17 -7.35
C THR A 134 -9.49 -9.63 -8.63
N ASN A 135 -10.82 -9.75 -8.56
CA ASN A 135 -11.69 -9.73 -9.71
C ASN A 135 -11.75 -8.30 -10.25
N VAL A 136 -11.44 -8.12 -11.53
CA VAL A 136 -11.47 -6.80 -12.17
C VAL A 136 -12.60 -6.71 -13.17
N THR A 137 -13.37 -5.64 -13.09
CA THR A 137 -14.38 -5.29 -14.09
C THR A 137 -14.06 -3.93 -14.70
N VAL A 138 -13.95 -3.88 -16.03
CA VAL A 138 -13.89 -2.61 -16.78
C VAL A 138 -15.31 -2.06 -16.90
N LEU A 139 -15.63 -1.00 -16.17
CA LEU A 139 -17.00 -0.48 -16.09
C LEU A 139 -17.36 0.35 -17.32
N ARG A 140 -16.53 1.34 -17.66
CA ARG A 140 -16.77 2.32 -18.74
C ARG A 140 -15.57 3.24 -18.93
N VAL A 141 -15.64 4.12 -19.92
CA VAL A 141 -14.75 5.27 -20.08
C VAL A 141 -15.36 6.51 -19.43
N GLU A 142 -14.58 7.23 -18.63
CA GLU A 142 -14.96 8.51 -18.02
C GLU A 142 -13.88 9.57 -18.24
N ASN A 143 -14.25 10.85 -18.14
CA ASN A 143 -13.28 11.93 -18.14
C ASN A 143 -12.87 12.29 -16.70
N VAL A 144 -11.56 12.33 -16.45
CA VAL A 144 -10.96 12.86 -15.22
C VAL A 144 -10.01 13.96 -15.64
N ASP A 145 -10.24 15.18 -15.13
CA ASP A 145 -9.41 16.35 -15.45
C ASP A 145 -9.19 16.58 -16.96
N GLY A 146 -10.27 16.43 -17.75
CA GLY A 146 -10.23 16.58 -19.20
C GLY A 146 -9.56 15.43 -19.97
N ARG A 147 -9.10 14.38 -19.27
CA ARG A 147 -8.45 13.21 -19.86
C ARG A 147 -9.40 12.01 -19.86
N LYS A 148 -9.42 11.26 -20.97
CA LYS A 148 -10.18 10.01 -21.06
C LYS A 148 -9.50 8.93 -20.22
N THR A 149 -10.29 8.26 -19.39
CA THR A 149 -9.81 7.21 -18.48
C THR A 149 -10.67 5.96 -18.58
N TYR A 150 -10.07 4.78 -18.43
CA TYR A 150 -10.79 3.55 -18.16
C TYR A 150 -11.14 3.49 -16.67
N LEU A 151 -12.42 3.45 -16.34
CA LEU A 151 -12.89 3.20 -14.98
C LEU A 151 -12.95 1.69 -14.76
N LEU A 152 -12.09 1.24 -13.86
CA LEU A 152 -11.95 -0.13 -13.40
C LEU A 152 -12.53 -0.23 -11.99
N GLU A 153 -13.22 -1.34 -11.72
CA GLU A 153 -13.64 -1.71 -10.37
C GLU A 153 -12.98 -3.04 -10.03
N THR A 154 -12.35 -3.10 -8.87
CA THR A 154 -11.77 -4.33 -8.35
C THR A 154 -12.50 -4.72 -7.07
N THR A 155 -12.78 -6.01 -6.94
CA THR A 155 -13.22 -6.64 -5.70
C THR A 155 -12.35 -7.87 -5.46
N PRO A 156 -12.08 -8.26 -4.22
CA PRO A 156 -11.33 -9.47 -3.94
C PRO A 156 -11.91 -10.72 -4.63
N LYS A 157 -11.04 -11.67 -5.02
CA LYS A 157 -11.45 -12.92 -5.69
C LYS A 157 -12.26 -13.83 -4.78
N GLU A 158 -11.92 -13.83 -3.49
CA GLU A 158 -12.62 -14.59 -2.46
C GLU A 158 -13.45 -13.64 -1.60
N ASN A 159 -14.70 -14.03 -1.35
CA ASN A 159 -15.69 -13.25 -0.64
C ASN A 159 -15.91 -13.92 0.72
N ASP A 160 -14.90 -13.85 1.56
CA ASP A 160 -14.79 -14.48 2.87
C ASP A 160 -15.34 -13.61 4.00
N GLY A 161 -15.90 -12.43 3.68
CA GLY A 161 -16.58 -11.55 4.63
C GLY A 161 -15.64 -10.58 5.37
N GLU A 162 -14.41 -10.43 4.88
CA GLU A 162 -13.26 -10.02 5.69
C GLU A 162 -12.62 -8.67 5.31
N TYR A 163 -13.29 -7.87 4.49
CA TYR A 163 -12.78 -6.58 4.03
C TYR A 163 -13.43 -5.39 4.73
N MET A 164 -13.40 -5.38 6.06
CA MET A 164 -13.96 -4.27 6.86
C MET A 164 -13.25 -2.92 6.63
N LEU A 165 -12.06 -2.90 6.02
CA LEU A 165 -11.30 -1.67 5.72
C LEU A 165 -11.31 -1.29 4.22
N ILE A 166 -11.10 -2.24 3.31
CA ILE A 166 -11.14 -2.03 1.84
C ILE A 166 -11.70 -3.28 1.16
N TYR A 167 -12.97 -3.26 0.78
CA TYR A 167 -13.68 -4.32 0.05
C TYR A 167 -13.73 -4.09 -1.46
N LYS A 168 -13.71 -2.81 -1.88
CA LYS A 168 -13.85 -2.46 -3.27
C LYS A 168 -12.99 -1.26 -3.58
N THR A 169 -12.34 -1.32 -4.74
CA THR A 169 -11.51 -0.23 -5.23
C THR A 169 -11.98 0.18 -6.61
N LYS A 170 -11.98 1.49 -6.86
CA LYS A 170 -12.17 2.06 -8.19
C LYS A 170 -10.91 2.78 -8.64
N ILE A 171 -10.51 2.53 -9.87
CA ILE A 171 -9.28 3.05 -10.46
C ILE A 171 -9.63 3.66 -11.82
N TRP A 172 -9.21 4.90 -12.04
CA TRP A 172 -9.36 5.58 -13.33
C TRP A 172 -7.99 5.64 -14.00
N VAL A 173 -7.77 4.80 -15.01
CA VAL A 173 -6.50 4.70 -15.74
C VAL A 173 -6.53 5.56 -16.99
N ASP A 174 -5.62 6.51 -17.10
CA ASP A 174 -5.51 7.41 -18.25
C ASP A 174 -5.18 6.67 -19.55
N GLN A 175 -5.90 6.97 -20.64
CA GLN A 175 -5.71 6.27 -21.92
C GLN A 175 -4.41 6.66 -22.65
N GLU A 176 -3.80 7.78 -22.30
CA GLU A 176 -2.59 8.30 -22.97
C GLU A 176 -1.30 7.86 -22.25
N THR A 177 -1.29 8.02 -20.93
CA THR A 177 -0.14 7.75 -20.06
C THR A 177 -0.22 6.40 -19.37
N TRP A 178 -1.38 5.72 -19.41
CA TRP A 178 -1.65 4.49 -18.67
C TRP A 178 -1.43 4.59 -17.17
N MET A 179 -1.29 5.81 -16.63
CA MET A 179 -1.16 6.04 -15.20
C MET A 179 -2.55 6.25 -14.57
N PRO A 180 -2.77 5.77 -13.33
CA PRO A 180 -3.96 6.09 -12.55
C PRO A 180 -4.04 7.60 -12.31
N LEU A 181 -5.20 8.21 -12.60
CA LEU A 181 -5.48 9.61 -12.29
C LEU A 181 -6.39 9.77 -11.08
N ARG A 182 -7.17 8.73 -10.77
CA ARG A 182 -8.01 8.70 -9.58
C ARG A 182 -8.03 7.28 -9.02
N TYR A 183 -8.06 7.21 -7.70
CA TYR A 183 -8.15 5.98 -6.95
C TYR A 183 -9.10 6.18 -5.78
N GLU A 184 -10.04 5.25 -5.58
CA GLU A 184 -11.01 5.31 -4.49
C GLU A 184 -11.16 3.94 -3.85
N THR A 185 -11.14 3.88 -2.51
CA THR A 185 -11.36 2.66 -1.74
C THR A 185 -12.64 2.75 -0.95
N TYR A 186 -13.29 1.60 -0.78
CA TYR A 186 -14.57 1.46 -0.09
C TYR A 186 -14.52 0.28 0.86
N ASN A 187 -15.08 0.43 2.06
CA ASN A 187 -15.21 -0.67 3.01
C ASN A 187 -16.37 -1.61 2.66
N GLY A 188 -16.53 -2.70 3.41
CA GLY A 188 -17.62 -3.67 3.26
C GLY A 188 -19.04 -3.09 3.35
N ASP A 189 -19.23 -1.98 4.07
CA ASP A 189 -20.51 -1.28 4.16
C ASP A 189 -20.81 -0.41 2.92
N GLY A 190 -19.85 -0.29 2.00
CA GLY A 190 -19.93 0.56 0.82
C GLY A 190 -19.57 2.02 1.08
N ASN A 191 -19.08 2.37 2.27
CA ASN A 191 -18.59 3.71 2.58
C ASN A 191 -17.21 3.91 1.98
N ARG A 192 -16.97 5.08 1.38
CA ARG A 192 -15.65 5.44 0.86
C ARG A 192 -14.68 5.65 2.03
N THR A 193 -13.51 5.01 1.98
CA THR A 193 -12.45 5.13 3.00
C THR A 193 -11.31 6.02 2.56
N MET A 194 -11.06 6.11 1.25
CA MET A 194 -10.05 7.01 0.68
C MET A 194 -10.46 7.48 -0.73
N LYS A 195 -10.05 8.69 -1.08
CA LYS A 195 -10.03 9.23 -2.43
C LYS A 195 -8.65 9.82 -2.69
N LEU A 196 -8.02 9.44 -3.79
CA LEU A 196 -6.78 10.02 -4.29
C LEU A 196 -7.03 10.53 -5.70
N GLU A 197 -6.59 11.75 -5.99
CA GLU A 197 -6.67 12.38 -7.31
C GLU A 197 -5.31 12.94 -7.71
N ILE A 198 -4.90 12.65 -8.95
CA ILE A 198 -3.68 13.14 -9.58
C ILE A 198 -4.07 14.21 -10.60
N GLN A 199 -3.41 15.35 -10.51
CA GLN A 199 -3.52 16.51 -11.39
C GLN A 199 -2.14 16.90 -11.92
N ASP A 200 -2.11 17.72 -12.97
CA ASP A 200 -0.88 18.24 -13.58
C ASP A 200 0.14 17.15 -13.98
N LEU A 201 -0.35 15.94 -14.29
CA LEU A 201 0.51 14.81 -14.63
C LEU A 201 1.33 15.10 -15.89
N LYS A 202 2.64 15.01 -15.76
CA LYS A 202 3.62 15.11 -16.85
C LYS A 202 4.54 13.92 -16.80
N VAL A 203 4.81 13.31 -17.95
CA VAL A 203 5.57 12.07 -18.09
C VAL A 203 6.70 12.26 -19.10
N ASN A 204 7.88 11.72 -18.82
CA ASN A 204 9.06 11.71 -19.69
C ASN A 204 9.48 13.13 -20.16
N THR A 205 9.41 14.10 -19.26
CA THR A 205 9.77 15.50 -19.53
C THR A 205 11.27 15.77 -19.45
N GLY A 206 12.05 14.80 -18.94
CA GLY A 206 13.49 14.96 -18.76
C GLY A 206 13.84 15.80 -17.54
N LEU A 207 13.18 15.52 -16.40
CA LEU A 207 13.47 16.18 -15.12
C LEU A 207 14.99 16.21 -14.82
N PRO A 208 15.58 17.38 -14.50
CA PRO A 208 17.00 17.49 -14.25
C PRO A 208 17.36 16.95 -12.86
N ASP A 209 18.55 16.35 -12.72
CA ASP A 209 19.01 15.75 -11.46
C ASP A 209 19.12 16.78 -10.32
N SER A 210 19.24 18.06 -10.65
CA SER A 210 19.25 19.16 -9.68
C SER A 210 17.97 19.25 -8.87
N GLU A 211 16.82 18.79 -9.39
CA GLU A 211 15.56 18.77 -8.62
C GLU A 211 15.65 17.88 -7.37
N PHE A 212 16.50 16.85 -7.41
CA PHE A 212 16.60 15.81 -6.39
C PHE A 212 17.79 16.01 -5.44
N LYS A 213 18.40 17.20 -5.47
CA LYS A 213 19.43 17.58 -4.51
C LYS A 213 18.77 18.22 -3.29
N PHE A 214 19.05 17.67 -2.11
CA PHE A 214 18.60 18.26 -0.86
C PHE A 214 19.69 19.15 -0.26
N GLU A 215 19.34 20.40 0.03
CA GLU A 215 20.20 21.34 0.76
C GLU A 215 19.68 21.47 2.19
N VAL A 216 20.54 21.21 3.17
CA VAL A 216 20.17 21.31 4.58
C VAL A 216 19.96 22.79 4.93
N PRO A 217 18.76 23.18 5.41
CA PRO A 217 18.50 24.56 5.81
C PRO A 217 19.42 25.03 6.95
N GLU A 218 19.71 26.33 6.97
CA GLU A 218 20.59 26.91 7.98
C GLU A 218 20.03 26.69 9.40
N GLY A 219 20.89 26.25 10.31
CA GLY A 219 20.53 25.99 11.70
C GLY A 219 19.60 24.79 11.92
N ALA A 220 19.31 23.99 10.89
CA ALA A 220 18.46 22.82 11.03
C ALA A 220 19.10 21.76 11.95
N LYS A 221 18.28 21.19 12.84
CA LYS A 221 18.68 20.03 13.65
C LYS A 221 18.73 18.80 12.73
N ILE A 222 19.89 18.18 12.61
CA ILE A 222 20.05 16.95 11.83
C ILE A 222 19.87 15.73 12.74
N VAL A 223 18.95 14.84 12.35
CA VAL A 223 18.76 13.52 12.93
C VAL A 223 19.20 12.49 11.89
N ASP A 224 20.29 11.78 12.18
CA ASP A 224 20.84 10.73 11.30
C ASP A 224 20.31 9.37 11.75
N LEU A 225 19.44 8.76 10.94
CA LEU A 225 18.92 7.42 11.18
C LEU A 225 19.82 6.32 10.61
N GLY A 226 21.06 6.63 10.22
CA GLY A 226 22.00 5.63 9.72
C GLY A 226 21.49 4.93 8.46
N GLU A 227 21.78 3.64 8.35
CA GLU A 227 21.34 2.79 7.25
C GLU A 227 20.26 1.84 7.76
N ILE A 228 19.03 2.00 7.26
CA ILE A 228 17.98 1.00 7.49
C ILE A 228 18.25 -0.14 6.50
N LYS A 229 18.76 -1.24 7.04
CA LYS A 229 18.88 -2.49 6.29
C LYS A 229 17.56 -3.24 6.43
N PRO A 230 17.05 -3.86 5.36
CA PRO A 230 16.01 -4.87 5.50
C PRO A 230 16.42 -5.86 6.59
N PRO A 231 15.49 -6.30 7.45
CA PRO A 231 15.80 -7.32 8.45
C PRO A 231 16.38 -8.55 7.75
N GLU A 232 17.43 -9.11 8.34
CA GLU A 232 18.03 -10.33 7.83
C GLU A 232 17.20 -11.54 8.31
N LYS A 233 17.17 -12.60 7.50
CA LYS A 233 16.59 -13.87 7.94
C LYS A 233 17.58 -14.54 8.90
N LEU A 234 17.15 -14.71 10.13
CA LEU A 234 17.92 -15.27 11.23
C LEU A 234 17.40 -16.65 11.61
N SER A 235 18.29 -17.49 12.13
CA SER A 235 17.87 -18.62 12.96
C SER A 235 17.26 -18.12 14.28
N LEU A 236 16.47 -18.98 14.93
CA LEU A 236 15.84 -18.63 16.20
C LEU A 236 16.89 -18.26 17.27
N GLU A 237 18.03 -18.95 17.30
CA GLU A 237 19.09 -18.67 18.28
C GLU A 237 19.82 -17.35 18.00
N GLU A 238 19.98 -16.97 16.73
CA GLU A 238 20.51 -15.64 16.38
C GLU A 238 19.53 -14.56 16.81
N ALA A 239 18.23 -14.71 16.52
CA ALA A 239 17.22 -13.75 16.97
C ALA A 239 17.18 -13.63 18.51
N ARG A 240 17.32 -14.73 19.25
CA ARG A 240 17.41 -14.72 20.74
C ARG A 240 18.60 -13.89 21.25
N ASN A 241 19.68 -13.78 20.48
CA ASN A 241 20.85 -12.98 20.85
C ASN A 241 20.70 -11.50 20.47
N GLU A 242 19.76 -11.16 19.58
CA GLU A 242 19.52 -9.79 19.11
C GLU A 242 18.45 -9.05 19.92
N VAL A 243 17.46 -9.75 20.46
CA VAL A 243 16.38 -9.12 21.24
C VAL A 243 16.67 -9.03 22.74
N SER A 244 16.08 -8.05 23.40
CA SER A 244 16.20 -7.80 24.84
C SER A 244 15.24 -8.61 25.71
N PHE A 245 14.34 -9.40 25.11
CA PHE A 245 13.33 -10.20 25.80
C PHE A 245 13.41 -11.69 25.44
N LYS A 246 12.83 -12.55 26.27
CA LYS A 246 12.75 -13.99 25.98
C LYS A 246 11.73 -14.22 24.86
N ILE A 247 12.21 -14.65 23.70
CA ILE A 247 11.36 -15.11 22.60
C ILE A 247 10.56 -16.34 23.03
N LEU A 248 9.25 -16.28 22.84
CA LEU A 248 8.32 -17.37 23.05
C LEU A 248 8.17 -18.22 21.78
N THR A 249 7.86 -19.50 21.94
CA THR A 249 7.60 -20.38 20.79
C THR A 249 6.44 -21.29 21.11
N PRO A 250 5.58 -21.61 20.13
CA PRO A 250 4.49 -22.55 20.34
C PRO A 250 5.03 -23.95 20.62
N GLU A 251 4.47 -24.62 21.63
CA GLU A 251 4.73 -26.05 21.88
C GLU A 251 4.00 -26.95 20.87
N TYR A 252 2.97 -26.42 20.20
CA TYR A 252 2.18 -27.11 19.20
C TYR A 252 2.20 -26.38 17.85
N LEU A 253 2.48 -27.13 16.79
CA LEU A 253 2.27 -26.71 15.41
C LEU A 253 1.48 -27.79 14.66
N PRO A 254 0.64 -27.41 13.69
CA PRO A 254 -0.02 -28.38 12.82
C PRO A 254 0.99 -29.21 12.04
N GLU A 255 0.61 -30.43 11.69
CA GLU A 255 1.50 -31.37 11.01
C GLU A 255 2.06 -30.81 9.69
N GLY A 256 3.39 -30.83 9.56
CA GLY A 256 4.13 -30.40 8.38
C GLY A 256 4.58 -28.94 8.41
N TYR A 257 4.20 -28.15 9.42
CA TYR A 257 4.79 -26.83 9.61
C TYR A 257 6.12 -26.94 10.35
N GLU A 258 7.16 -26.33 9.77
CA GLU A 258 8.49 -26.28 10.36
C GLU A 258 8.98 -24.83 10.44
N PHE A 259 9.89 -24.55 11.36
CA PHE A 259 10.55 -23.24 11.44
C PHE A 259 11.24 -22.91 10.11
N ASN A 260 10.96 -21.75 9.57
CA ASN A 260 11.59 -21.26 8.34
C ASN A 260 12.68 -20.24 8.64
N ASN A 261 12.31 -19.15 9.29
CA ASN A 261 13.21 -18.07 9.67
C ASN A 261 12.60 -17.22 10.79
N SER A 262 13.43 -16.37 11.37
CA SER A 262 13.03 -15.25 12.22
C SER A 262 13.61 -13.94 11.69
N MET A 263 12.97 -12.83 12.01
CA MET A 263 13.41 -11.48 11.67
C MET A 263 13.26 -10.59 12.90
N VAL A 264 14.26 -9.75 13.16
CA VAL A 264 14.23 -8.80 14.27
C VAL A 264 14.09 -7.38 13.73
N TYR A 265 13.15 -6.64 14.30
CA TYR A 265 12.89 -5.24 14.00
C TYR A 265 13.08 -4.44 15.28
N ASN A 266 14.00 -3.48 15.24
CA ASN A 266 14.27 -2.61 16.38
C ASN A 266 14.42 -1.17 15.88
N ASN A 267 13.56 -0.28 16.36
CA ASN A 267 13.58 1.14 15.98
C ASN A 267 14.22 2.04 17.05
N SER A 268 14.76 1.47 18.15
CA SER A 268 15.30 2.23 19.30
C SER A 268 16.45 3.16 18.92
N GLN A 269 17.21 2.81 17.87
CA GLN A 269 18.28 3.68 17.35
C GLN A 269 17.74 4.95 16.68
N PHE A 270 16.47 4.96 16.30
CA PHE A 270 15.86 5.94 15.40
C PHE A 270 14.65 6.65 16.00
N SER A 271 14.18 6.17 17.15
CA SER A 271 12.98 6.66 17.81
C SER A 271 13.31 7.13 19.22
N PRO A 272 12.66 8.20 19.72
CA PRO A 272 12.71 8.54 21.14
C PRO A 272 12.35 7.33 22.02
N GLU A 273 12.95 7.22 23.22
CA GLU A 273 12.72 6.06 24.12
C GLU A 273 11.24 5.76 24.38
N ASN A 274 10.38 6.77 24.38
CA ASN A 274 8.95 6.60 24.60
C ASN A 274 8.17 6.09 23.36
N GLN A 275 8.84 5.91 22.23
CA GLN A 275 8.29 5.41 20.95
C GLN A 275 9.08 4.22 20.40
N SER A 276 10.07 3.73 21.15
CA SER A 276 10.84 2.56 20.74
C SER A 276 10.07 1.26 20.98
N PHE A 277 10.18 0.36 20.02
CA PHE A 277 9.72 -1.00 20.06
C PHE A 277 10.84 -1.94 19.60
N GLU A 278 10.73 -3.17 20.08
CA GLU A 278 11.50 -4.30 19.60
C GLU A 278 10.52 -5.43 19.28
N THR A 279 10.60 -5.93 18.05
CA THR A 279 9.73 -6.99 17.54
C THR A 279 10.59 -8.12 17.01
N VAL A 280 10.25 -9.36 17.36
CA VAL A 280 10.67 -10.53 16.60
C VAL A 280 9.48 -11.07 15.84
N GLU A 281 9.69 -11.39 14.57
CA GLU A 281 8.75 -12.14 13.74
C GLU A 281 9.32 -13.53 13.48
N ILE A 282 8.55 -14.57 13.77
CA ILE A 282 8.92 -15.97 13.60
C ILE A 282 8.00 -16.58 12.56
N THR A 283 8.56 -17.07 11.47
CA THR A 283 7.78 -17.70 10.39
C THR A 283 7.97 -19.21 10.40
N TYR A 284 6.85 -19.93 10.42
CA TYR A 284 6.78 -21.36 10.17
C TYR A 284 6.11 -21.60 8.81
N THR A 285 6.58 -22.57 8.03
CA THR A 285 6.06 -22.84 6.68
C THR A 285 5.75 -24.29 6.45
N LYS A 286 4.76 -24.53 5.58
CA LYS A 286 4.42 -25.82 4.98
C LYS A 286 4.07 -25.56 3.51
N ASP A 287 4.92 -26.01 2.59
CA ASP A 287 4.82 -25.68 1.17
C ASP A 287 4.72 -24.15 0.95
N GLU A 288 3.61 -23.66 0.39
CA GLU A 288 3.33 -22.23 0.19
C GLU A 288 2.57 -21.58 1.37
N ALA A 289 2.11 -22.38 2.35
CA ALA A 289 1.39 -21.89 3.51
C ALA A 289 2.35 -21.47 4.63
N PHE A 290 1.94 -20.48 5.43
CA PHE A 290 2.74 -19.94 6.52
C PHE A 290 1.92 -19.69 7.78
N ILE A 291 2.64 -19.67 8.90
CA ILE A 291 2.22 -19.15 10.20
C ILE A 291 3.28 -18.13 10.61
N SER A 292 2.88 -16.88 10.82
CA SER A 292 3.75 -15.83 11.35
C SER A 292 3.34 -15.49 12.77
N LEU A 293 4.27 -15.62 13.71
CA LEU A 293 4.13 -15.19 15.09
C LEU A 293 5.01 -13.96 15.31
N ALA A 294 4.41 -12.82 15.60
CA ALA A 294 5.13 -11.62 15.98
C ALA A 294 4.98 -11.33 17.48
N GLU A 295 6.11 -11.05 18.13
CA GLU A 295 6.20 -10.69 19.54
C GLU A 295 6.81 -9.29 19.64
N THR A 296 6.06 -8.36 20.22
CA THR A 296 6.46 -6.96 20.31
C THR A 296 6.48 -6.46 21.75
N VAL A 297 7.61 -5.89 22.17
CA VAL A 297 7.74 -5.13 23.40
C VAL A 297 7.88 -3.65 23.06
N SER A 298 6.89 -2.84 23.44
CA SER A 298 6.93 -1.39 23.30
C SER A 298 7.19 -0.72 24.66
N MET A 299 8.00 0.34 24.67
CA MET A 299 8.33 1.07 25.90
C MET A 299 7.18 1.96 26.41
N ASN A 300 6.12 2.20 25.62
CA ASN A 300 4.85 2.74 26.08
C ASN A 300 3.65 2.16 25.31
N GLN A 301 2.58 1.86 26.05
CA GLN A 301 1.33 1.29 25.56
C GLN A 301 0.38 2.38 25.06
N SER A 302 0.55 2.89 23.85
CA SER A 302 -0.49 3.77 23.29
C SER A 302 -0.47 3.84 21.77
N SER A 303 -0.71 2.71 21.10
CA SER A 303 -1.26 2.74 19.74
C SER A 303 -1.60 1.32 19.28
N ASP A 304 -2.78 0.82 19.66
CA ASP A 304 -3.46 -0.22 18.87
C ASP A 304 -4.98 -0.26 19.11
N SER A 305 -5.54 0.78 19.74
CA SER A 305 -6.96 0.79 20.16
C SER A 305 -7.92 0.58 18.99
N THR A 306 -7.60 1.08 17.80
CA THR A 306 -8.53 1.05 16.67
C THR A 306 -8.69 -0.32 15.98
N ILE A 307 -7.69 -1.20 16.05
CA ILE A 307 -7.80 -2.58 15.54
C ILE A 307 -8.38 -3.49 16.64
N MET A 308 -7.94 -3.30 17.88
CA MET A 308 -8.47 -4.05 19.03
C MET A 308 -9.98 -3.85 19.20
N ASP A 309 -10.51 -2.64 18.94
CA ASP A 309 -11.94 -2.34 19.11
C ASP A 309 -12.87 -3.08 18.12
N ARG A 310 -12.34 -3.66 17.03
CA ARG A 310 -13.15 -4.27 15.96
C ARG A 310 -13.07 -5.79 15.87
N GLY A 311 -12.15 -6.42 16.61
CA GLY A 311 -12.02 -7.87 16.64
C GLY A 311 -13.05 -8.55 17.54
N GLU A 312 -13.39 -9.80 17.21
CA GLU A 312 -14.17 -10.68 18.07
C GLU A 312 -13.41 -10.93 19.37
N ASP A 313 -14.07 -10.78 20.51
CA ASP A 313 -13.51 -11.11 21.82
C ASP A 313 -13.29 -12.62 21.94
N ILE A 314 -12.07 -13.01 22.30
CA ILE A 314 -11.68 -14.40 22.51
C ILE A 314 -10.90 -14.55 23.82
N GLN A 315 -10.70 -15.79 24.25
CA GLN A 315 -9.93 -16.14 25.44
C GLN A 315 -8.85 -17.15 25.06
N ILE A 316 -7.59 -16.81 25.31
CA ILE A 316 -6.44 -17.70 25.10
C ILE A 316 -5.84 -17.99 26.47
N ASN A 317 -6.00 -19.22 26.98
CA ASN A 317 -5.57 -19.60 28.33
C ASN A 317 -6.09 -18.66 29.45
N GLY A 318 -7.31 -18.13 29.29
CA GLY A 318 -7.92 -17.19 30.24
C GLY A 318 -7.40 -15.75 30.14
N ILE A 319 -6.66 -15.43 29.09
CA ILE A 319 -6.23 -14.08 28.74
C ILE A 319 -7.15 -13.56 27.64
N GLU A 320 -7.66 -12.35 27.85
CA GLU A 320 -8.43 -11.63 26.83
C GLU A 320 -7.59 -11.37 25.59
N GLY A 321 -8.15 -11.73 24.44
CA GLY A 321 -7.55 -11.48 23.14
C GLY A 321 -8.60 -11.05 22.12
N LYS A 322 -8.12 -10.73 20.93
CA LYS A 322 -8.94 -10.37 19.78
C LYS A 322 -8.67 -11.31 18.63
N TYR A 323 -9.73 -11.71 17.96
CA TYR A 323 -9.69 -12.43 16.70
C TYR A 323 -10.18 -11.52 15.58
N LEU A 324 -9.38 -11.44 14.52
CA LEU A 324 -9.72 -10.78 13.28
C LEU A 324 -9.51 -11.75 12.12
N SER A 325 -10.39 -11.63 11.13
CA SER A 325 -10.40 -12.46 9.93
C SER A 325 -10.21 -11.49 8.74
N MET A 326 -9.21 -11.72 7.89
CA MET A 326 -8.70 -10.79 6.86
C MET A 326 -8.34 -11.54 5.56
N GLY A 327 -9.34 -11.95 4.80
CA GLY A 327 -9.15 -12.88 3.70
C GLY A 327 -8.86 -14.29 4.23
N LYS A 328 -8.18 -15.07 3.38
CA LYS A 328 -7.54 -16.33 3.79
C LYS A 328 -6.75 -16.24 5.10
N THR A 329 -6.21 -15.06 5.41
CA THR A 329 -5.38 -14.82 6.57
C THR A 329 -6.21 -14.39 7.77
N LYS A 330 -5.96 -15.02 8.91
CA LYS A 330 -6.57 -14.68 10.19
C LYS A 330 -5.50 -14.15 11.13
N LEU A 331 -5.92 -13.35 12.10
CA LEU A 331 -5.08 -12.71 13.08
C LEU A 331 -5.65 -12.91 14.48
N LEU A 332 -4.86 -13.50 15.36
CA LEU A 332 -5.08 -13.48 16.79
C LEU A 332 -4.16 -12.45 17.42
N MET A 333 -4.67 -11.63 18.34
CA MET A 333 -3.90 -10.68 19.11
C MET A 333 -4.16 -10.89 20.60
N TRP A 334 -3.11 -11.03 21.40
CA TRP A 334 -3.22 -11.12 22.85
C TRP A 334 -1.94 -10.63 23.51
N LYS A 335 -1.92 -10.61 24.84
CA LYS A 335 -0.79 -10.08 25.60
C LYS A 335 -0.37 -11.02 26.72
N LEU A 336 0.90 -11.41 26.72
CA LEU A 336 1.54 -12.17 27.79
C LEU A 336 2.52 -11.26 28.52
N GLY A 337 2.17 -10.85 29.74
CA GLY A 337 2.97 -9.93 30.55
C GLY A 337 3.20 -8.59 29.84
N LYS A 338 4.42 -8.36 29.37
CA LYS A 338 4.82 -7.14 28.63
C LYS A 338 4.87 -7.32 27.11
N VAL A 339 4.75 -8.56 26.63
CA VAL A 339 4.86 -8.90 25.20
C VAL A 339 3.47 -8.89 24.60
N ASN A 340 3.28 -8.09 23.54
CA ASN A 340 2.09 -8.16 22.69
C ASN A 340 2.37 -9.20 21.61
N LEU A 341 1.48 -10.17 21.47
CA LEU A 341 1.59 -11.25 20.50
C LEU A 341 0.55 -11.06 19.41
N SER A 342 0.98 -11.27 18.17
CA SER A 342 0.11 -11.43 17.01
C SER A 342 0.43 -12.73 16.28
N LEU A 343 -0.57 -13.56 16.05
CA LEU A 343 -0.46 -14.79 15.28
C LEU A 343 -1.27 -14.64 13.99
N CYS A 344 -0.57 -14.67 12.86
CA CYS A 344 -1.10 -14.46 11.53
C CYS A 344 -0.96 -15.74 10.72
N ALA A 345 -2.06 -16.34 10.25
CA ALA A 345 -2.02 -17.59 9.50
C ALA A 345 -3.25 -17.81 8.63
N SER A 346 -3.10 -18.61 7.57
CA SER A 346 -4.21 -19.07 6.72
C SER A 346 -4.79 -20.42 7.18
N LEU A 347 -5.07 -20.55 8.47
CA LEU A 347 -5.61 -21.75 9.11
C LEU A 347 -7.04 -21.53 9.59
N GLU A 348 -7.75 -22.58 10.00
CA GLU A 348 -9.03 -22.39 10.69
C GLU A 348 -8.83 -21.79 12.09
N LYS A 349 -9.81 -21.01 12.56
CA LYS A 349 -9.74 -20.32 13.85
C LYS A 349 -9.40 -21.28 15.00
N ASP A 350 -10.07 -22.42 15.06
CA ASP A 350 -9.85 -23.43 16.12
C ASP A 350 -8.41 -23.97 16.11
N GLU A 351 -7.78 -24.07 14.94
CA GLU A 351 -6.41 -24.53 14.83
C GLU A 351 -5.41 -23.46 15.27
N MET A 352 -5.67 -22.20 14.93
CA MET A 352 -4.89 -21.07 15.43
C MET A 352 -5.00 -20.90 16.94
N MET A 353 -6.19 -21.14 17.51
CA MET A 353 -6.40 -21.11 18.96
C MET A 353 -5.51 -22.15 19.66
N LYS A 354 -5.40 -23.38 19.14
CA LYS A 354 -4.50 -24.40 19.70
C LYS A 354 -3.04 -23.98 19.67
N ILE A 355 -2.58 -23.35 18.59
CA ILE A 355 -1.21 -22.83 18.49
C ILE A 355 -1.01 -21.74 19.55
N ALA A 356 -1.91 -20.76 19.63
CA ALA A 356 -1.81 -19.66 20.59
C ALA A 356 -1.86 -20.15 22.05
N GLU A 357 -2.71 -21.13 22.36
CA GLU A 357 -2.81 -21.75 23.68
C GLU A 357 -1.56 -22.57 24.06
N SER A 358 -0.76 -23.01 23.08
CA SER A 358 0.50 -23.70 23.32
C SER A 358 1.68 -22.76 23.59
N ILE A 359 1.48 -21.45 23.46
CA ILE A 359 2.50 -20.45 23.75
C ILE A 359 2.41 -20.06 25.23
N SER A 360 3.50 -20.25 25.96
CA SER A 360 3.54 -19.90 27.38
C SER A 360 4.90 -19.32 27.80
N GLU A 361 4.91 -18.51 28.87
CA GLU A 361 6.15 -18.04 29.49
C GLU A 361 6.92 -19.18 30.20
N LYS A 362 6.22 -20.29 30.49
CA LYS A 362 6.72 -21.46 31.21
C LYS A 362 7.30 -22.49 30.24
N ALA A 363 8.47 -22.17 29.68
CA ALA A 363 9.36 -23.16 29.09
C ALA A 363 10.72 -23.09 29.76
#